data_AF-A0A150F609-F1
#
_entry.id   AF-A0A150F609-F1
#
_cell.length_a   1.000
_cell.length_b   1.000
_cell.length_c   1.000
_cell.angle_alpha   90.00
_cell.angle_beta   90.00
_cell.angle_gamma   90.00
#
_symmetry.space_group_name_H-M   'P 1'
#
loop_
_entity.id
_entity.type
_entity.pdbx_description
1 polymer ?
#
loop_
_entity_poly.entity_id
_entity_poly.type
_entity_poly.pdbx_seq_one_letter_code
_entity_poly.pdbx_strand_id
1 'polypeptide(L)'
;MDTSIIGTKQMVVSPHYLASQAGAGILERGGNAFDAAVAVSACLAVVYPHMTGLGGDSFWLIYHQKQAVSKHITAADAQGST
;
A
#
# COMPACT_ATOMS: atom_id res chain seq x y z
N MET A 1 8.75 -14.82 -14.05
CA MET A 1 10.05 -14.14 -14.17
C MET A 1 10.41 -13.63 -12.78
N ASP A 2 11.23 -14.39 -12.05
CA ASP A 2 11.60 -14.13 -10.66
C ASP A 2 12.70 -13.06 -10.56
N THR A 3 12.32 -11.80 -10.77
CA THR A 3 13.21 -10.66 -10.52
C THR A 3 13.21 -10.33 -9.03
N SER A 4 14.08 -10.98 -8.27
CA SER A 4 14.31 -10.63 -6.86
C SER A 4 15.03 -9.29 -6.77
N ILE A 5 14.47 -8.36 -6.00
CA ILE A 5 14.98 -7.00 -5.77
C ILE A 5 15.31 -6.84 -4.29
N ILE A 6 16.51 -6.34 -3.99
CA ILE A 6 17.02 -6.19 -2.62
C ILE A 6 17.15 -4.68 -2.32
N GLY A 7 16.50 -4.24 -1.25
CA GLY A 7 16.57 -2.86 -0.75
C GLY A 7 17.15 -2.83 0.66
N THR A 8 18.14 -1.96 0.90
CA THR A 8 18.85 -1.90 2.20
C THR A 8 18.17 -1.00 3.22
N LYS A 9 17.38 -0.03 2.76
CA LYS A 9 16.75 1.00 3.62
C LYS A 9 15.23 0.93 3.59
N GLN A 10 14.65 0.80 2.40
CA GLN A 10 13.22 0.86 2.16
C GLN A 10 12.88 0.05 0.91
N MET A 11 11.70 -0.57 0.87
CA MET A 11 11.25 -1.42 -0.23
C MET A 11 9.75 -1.26 -0.43
N VAL A 12 9.32 -1.12 -1.70
CA VAL A 12 7.91 -1.08 -2.09
C VAL A 12 7.70 -2.04 -3.24
N VAL A 13 6.76 -2.97 -3.08
CA VAL A 13 6.40 -3.98 -4.09
C VAL A 13 4.91 -3.86 -4.37
N SER A 14 4.55 -3.75 -5.64
CA SER A 14 3.17 -3.64 -6.08
C SER A 14 3.02 -4.26 -7.47
N PRO A 15 1.80 -4.66 -7.88
CA PRO A 15 1.56 -5.28 -9.19
C PRO A 15 1.75 -4.32 -10.37
N HIS A 16 1.79 -2.99 -10.13
CA HIS A 16 1.93 -1.98 -11.17
C HIS A 16 3.12 -1.06 -10.89
N TYR A 17 4.03 -0.90 -11.86
CA TYR A 17 5.26 -0.13 -11.69
C TYR A 17 5.02 1.33 -11.26
N LEU A 18 3.98 2.00 -11.79
CA LEU A 18 3.58 3.34 -11.37
C LEU A 18 3.23 3.44 -9.87
N ALA A 19 2.56 2.42 -9.32
CA ALA A 19 2.21 2.40 -7.90
C ALA A 19 3.45 2.19 -7.03
N SER A 20 4.34 1.27 -7.44
CA SER A 20 5.65 1.10 -6.78
C SER A 20 6.49 2.37 -6.81
N GLN A 21 6.48 3.11 -7.93
CA GLN A 21 7.20 4.37 -8.08
C GLN A 21 6.60 5.49 -7.20
N ALA A 22 5.28 5.58 -7.11
CA ALA A 22 4.61 6.54 -6.22
C ALA A 22 4.95 6.27 -4.74
N GLY A 23 4.90 5.01 -4.30
CA GLY A 23 5.29 4.63 -2.95
C GLY A 23 6.77 4.89 -2.65
N ALA A 24 7.66 4.56 -3.60
CA ALA A 24 9.08 4.85 -3.48
C ALA A 24 9.35 6.35 -3.34
N GLY A 25 8.64 7.19 -4.10
CA GLY A 25 8.77 8.65 -4.00
C GLY A 25 8.35 9.22 -2.64
N ILE A 26 7.36 8.63 -1.98
CA ILE A 26 6.97 9.03 -0.61
C ILE A 26 8.04 8.65 0.42
N LEU A 27 8.59 7.45 0.28
CA LEU A 27 9.69 6.95 1.10
C LEU A 27 10.98 7.77 0.92
N GLU A 28 11.28 8.21 -0.30
CA GLU A 28 12.41 9.10 -0.59
C GLU A 28 12.22 10.50 0.02
N ARG A 29 10.98 10.99 0.09
CA ARG A 29 10.64 12.26 0.73
C ARG A 29 10.70 12.22 2.26
N GLY A 30 11.05 11.08 2.86
CA GLY A 30 11.11 10.90 4.31
C GLY A 30 9.74 10.57 4.94
N GLY A 31 8.76 10.19 4.12
CA GLY A 31 7.48 9.66 4.59
C GLY A 31 7.66 8.30 5.27
N ASN A 32 6.71 7.94 6.12
CA ASN A 32 6.76 6.64 6.80
C ASN A 32 6.23 5.51 5.87
N ALA A 33 6.36 4.26 6.32
CA ALA A 33 5.86 3.10 5.57
C ALA A 33 4.33 3.09 5.37
N PHE A 34 3.57 3.76 6.25
CA PHE A 34 2.12 3.91 6.15
C PHE A 34 1.75 4.89 5.02
N ASP A 35 2.40 6.06 4.97
CA ASP A 35 2.18 7.09 3.95
C ASP A 35 2.49 6.53 2.56
N ALA A 36 3.58 5.76 2.46
CA ALA A 36 3.96 5.07 1.24
C ALA A 36 2.90 4.06 0.81
N ALA A 37 2.37 3.28 1.75
CA ALA A 37 1.33 2.31 1.46
C ALA A 37 0.01 3.02 1.05
N VAL A 38 -0.37 4.14 1.68
CA VAL A 38 -1.52 4.99 1.28
C VAL A 38 -1.36 5.50 -0.15
N ALA A 39 -0.17 6.00 -0.51
CA ALA A 39 0.10 6.45 -1.87
C ALA A 39 0.05 5.31 -2.90
N VAL A 40 0.57 4.13 -2.55
CA VAL A 40 0.47 2.92 -3.41
C VAL A 40 -0.99 2.54 -3.62
N SER A 41 -1.80 2.50 -2.56
CA SER A 41 -3.24 2.18 -2.65
C SER A 41 -4.00 3.20 -3.49
N ALA A 42 -3.78 4.49 -3.27
CA ALA A 42 -4.39 5.56 -4.07
C ALA A 42 -3.98 5.45 -5.55
N CYS A 43 -2.72 5.11 -5.83
CA CYS A 43 -2.24 4.92 -7.19
C CYS A 43 -2.87 3.67 -7.83
N LEU A 44 -2.96 2.55 -7.09
CA LEU A 44 -3.63 1.31 -7.52
C LEU A 44 -5.12 1.53 -7.81
N ALA A 45 -5.83 2.34 -7.02
CA ALA A 45 -7.22 2.69 -7.28
C ALA A 45 -7.42 3.42 -8.62
N VAL A 46 -6.40 4.16 -9.09
CA VAL A 46 -6.45 4.92 -10.36
C VAL A 46 -5.96 4.08 -11.54
N VAL A 47 -4.82 3.40 -11.39
CA VAL A 47 -4.18 2.65 -12.49
C VAL A 47 -4.74 1.25 -12.64
N TYR A 48 -5.45 0.75 -11.62
CA TYR A 48 -5.97 -0.62 -11.57
C TYR A 48 -7.38 -0.71 -10.96
N PRO A 49 -8.38 0.03 -11.51
CA PRO A 49 -9.73 0.10 -10.95
C PRO A 49 -10.55 -1.20 -11.12
N HIS A 50 -10.09 -2.13 -11.96
CA HIS A 50 -10.82 -3.37 -12.29
C HIS A 50 -10.70 -4.46 -11.20
N MET A 51 -9.76 -4.33 -10.24
CA MET A 51 -9.59 -5.28 -9.12
C MET A 51 -9.59 -4.62 -7.73
N THR A 52 -9.46 -3.30 -7.65
CA THR A 52 -9.45 -2.54 -6.39
C THR A 52 -10.15 -1.21 -6.61
N GLY A 53 -11.38 -1.08 -6.07
CA GLY A 53 -12.16 0.16 -6.10
C GLY A 53 -12.24 0.81 -4.72
N LEU A 54 -12.52 2.12 -4.67
CA LEU A 54 -12.73 2.89 -3.43
C LEU A 54 -13.86 2.35 -2.53
N GLY A 55 -14.76 1.54 -3.08
CA GLY A 55 -15.82 0.83 -2.36
C GLY A 55 -15.59 -0.69 -2.34
N GLY A 56 -14.44 -1.13 -1.84
CA GLY A 56 -14.10 -2.55 -1.70
C GLY A 56 -13.18 -2.78 -0.50
N ASP A 57 -12.98 -4.04 -0.13
CA ASP A 57 -12.19 -4.38 1.05
C ASP A 57 -10.68 -4.21 0.82
N SER A 58 -10.02 -3.44 1.68
CA SER A 58 -8.56 -3.33 1.70
C SER A 58 -8.03 -3.86 3.02
N PHE A 59 -7.21 -4.92 2.96
CA PHE A 59 -6.58 -5.52 4.13
C PHE A 59 -5.15 -5.01 4.30
N TRP A 60 -4.89 -4.34 5.41
CA TRP A 60 -3.59 -3.75 5.72
C TRP A 60 -3.01 -4.45 6.93
N LEU A 61 -1.90 -5.15 6.75
CA LEU A 61 -1.12 -5.67 7.85
C LEU A 61 -0.02 -4.66 8.19
N ILE A 62 -0.13 -4.08 9.38
CA ILE A 62 0.78 -3.05 9.83
C ILE A 62 1.59 -3.59 11.00
N TYR A 63 2.90 -3.48 10.89
CA TYR A 63 3.81 -3.81 11.97
C TYR A 63 4.45 -2.54 12.54
N HIS A 64 4.28 -2.31 13.84
CA HIS A 64 4.89 -1.18 14.53
C HIS A 64 5.96 -1.68 15.51
N GLN A 65 7.22 -1.62 15.09
CA GLN A 65 8.37 -2.15 15.86
C GLN A 65 8.48 -1.55 17.26
N LYS A 66 8.21 -0.23 17.43
CA LYS A 66 8.29 0.46 18.73
C LYS A 66 7.28 -0.06 19.76
N GLN A 67 6.20 -0.71 19.34
CA GLN A 67 5.21 -1.29 20.26
C GLN A 67 5.26 -2.83 20.26
N ALA A 68 6.05 -3.46 19.37
CA ALA A 68 6.01 -4.89 19.11
C ALA A 68 4.58 -5.43 18.87
N VAL A 69 3.68 -4.60 18.35
CA VAL A 69 2.30 -4.97 18.04
C VAL A 69 2.13 -4.99 16.52
N SER A 70 1.72 -6.15 15.99
CA SER A 70 1.13 -6.26 14.66
C SER A 70 -0.33 -5.82 14.74
N LYS A 71 -0.67 -4.71 14.09
CA LYS A 71 -2.06 -4.24 13.95
C LYS A 71 -2.55 -4.63 12.57
N HIS A 72 -3.56 -5.49 12.54
CA HIS A 72 -4.33 -5.72 11.34
C HIS A 72 -5.41 -4.66 11.23
N ILE A 73 -5.51 -4.00 10.08
CA ILE A 73 -6.58 -3.04 9.80
C ILE A 73 -7.33 -3.56 8.58
N THR A 74 -8.57 -3.96 8.79
CA THR A 74 -9.52 -4.22 7.72
C THR A 74 -10.24 -2.92 7.44
N ALA A 75 -10.05 -2.36 6.25
CA ALA A 75 -10.95 -1.33 5.74
C ALA A 75 -12.10 -2.06 5.03
N ALA A 76 -13.26 -2.09 5.67
CA ALA A 76 -14.51 -2.60 5.09
C ALA A 76 -15.33 -1.42 4.53
N ASP A 77 -15.93 -1.66 3.36
CA ASP A 77 -16.62 -0.72 2.47
C ASP A 77 -17.61 0.27 3.14
N ALA A 78 -17.75 1.44 2.53
CA ALA A 78 -18.95 2.26 2.58
C ALA A 78 -19.86 1.89 1.39
N GLN A 79 -20.39 0.68 1.40
CA GLN A 79 -21.49 0.31 0.50
C GLN A 79 -22.75 0.99 1.04
N GLY A 80 -23.14 2.10 0.41
CA GLY A 80 -24.46 2.68 0.61
C GLY A 80 -25.55 1.64 0.28
N SER A 81 -26.43 1.45 1.25
CA SER A 81 -27.70 0.71 1.22
C SER A 81 -28.38 0.55 -0.15
N THR A 82 -28.57 -0.69 -0.59
CA THR A 82 -29.88 -1.26 -1.03
C THR A 82 -29.86 -2.77 -0.90
#